data_AF-A0A0R2HE67-F1
#
_entry.id   AF-A0A0R2HE67-F1
#
_cell.length_a   1.000
_cell.length_b   1.000
_cell.length_c   1.000
_cell.angle_alpha   90.00
_cell.angle_beta   90.00
_cell.angle_gamma   90.00
#
_symmetry.space_group_name_H-M   'P 1'
#
loop_
_entity.id
_entity.type
_entity.pdbx_description
1 polymer ?
#
loop_
_entity_poly.entity_id
_entity_poly.type
_entity_poly.pdbx_seq_one_letter_code
_entity_poly.pdbx_strand_id
1 'polypeptide(L)'
;MKKILSSVFASISLAAIIFCIACVIFDIYSNGEFVRGGYGITKMVIGTMFIGLGFGVPALIYDNENLTLGMRTLFHMGIGCTVLLITAFMVGWIPVKNGLWAMMSAIIGQLLVAFSIWFIFYLHNRRLAKKMNERIKKL
;
A
#
# COMPACT_ATOMS: atom_id res chain seq x y z
N MET A 1 4.38 14.91 15.52
CA MET A 1 3.21 14.06 15.89
C MET A 1 2.03 14.22 14.91
N LYS A 2 1.46 15.43 14.72
CA LYS A 2 0.28 15.63 13.84
C LYS A 2 0.45 15.09 12.40
N LYS A 3 1.59 15.37 11.75
CA LYS A 3 1.90 14.86 10.39
C LYS A 3 1.97 13.34 10.32
N ILE A 4 2.62 12.70 11.30
CA ILE A 4 2.75 11.25 11.40
C ILE A 4 1.36 10.61 11.49
N LEU A 5 0.53 11.12 12.40
CA LEU A 5 -0.82 10.61 12.61
C LEU A 5 -1.68 10.78 11.35
N SER A 6 -1.57 11.93 10.67
CA SER A 6 -2.30 12.18 9.42
C SER A 6 -1.86 11.25 8.29
N SER A 7 -0.55 11.03 8.13
CA SER A 7 -0.02 10.12 7.10
C SER A 7 -0.41 8.66 7.35
N VAL A 8 -0.26 8.21 8.60
CA VAL A 8 -0.70 6.88 9.02
C VAL A 8 -2.21 6.70 8.82
N PHE A 9 -3.03 7.66 9.25
CA PHE A 9 -4.48 7.58 9.06
C PHE A 9 -4.87 7.50 7.58
N ALA A 10 -4.26 8.33 6.72
CA ALA A 10 -4.51 8.31 5.28
C ALA A 10 -4.11 6.95 4.65
N SER A 11 -2.94 6.42 5.02
CA SER A 11 -2.45 5.14 4.52
C SER A 11 -3.28 3.94 4.97
N ILE A 12 -3.69 3.89 6.25
CA ILE A 12 -4.59 2.85 6.76
C ILE A 12 -5.95 2.94 6.08
N SER A 13 -6.50 4.15 5.91
CA SER A 13 -7.77 4.36 5.22
C SER A 13 -7.71 3.84 3.78
N LEU A 14 -6.64 4.16 3.04
CA LEU A 14 -6.45 3.69 1.68
C LEU A 14 -6.31 2.16 1.63
N ALA A 15 -5.51 1.57 2.53
CA ALA A 15 -5.36 0.12 2.63
C ALA A 15 -6.69 -0.57 2.95
N ALA A 16 -7.47 -0.01 3.88
CA ALA A 16 -8.81 -0.52 4.24
C ALA A 16 -9.79 -0.45 3.07
N ILE A 17 -9.82 0.65 2.32
CA ILE A 17 -10.66 0.78 1.12
C ILE A 17 -10.31 -0.30 0.09
N ILE A 18 -9.02 -0.49 -0.20
CA ILE A 18 -8.56 -1.52 -1.14
C ILE A 18 -8.94 -2.92 -0.63
N PHE A 19 -8.75 -3.18 0.66
CA PHE A 19 -9.12 -4.45 1.27
C PHE A 19 -10.63 -4.72 1.20
N CYS A 20 -11.48 -3.74 1.47
CA CYS A 20 -12.93 -3.87 1.34
C CYS A 20 -13.33 -4.18 -0.11
N ILE A 21 -12.75 -3.47 -1.09
CA ILE A 21 -12.99 -3.75 -2.51
C ILE A 21 -12.57 -5.18 -2.87
N ALA A 22 -11.40 -5.62 -2.39
CA ALA A 22 -10.94 -6.98 -2.61
C ALA A 22 -11.89 -8.02 -1.98
N CYS A 23 -12.37 -7.78 -0.76
CA CYS A 23 -13.34 -8.67 -0.11
C CYS A 23 -14.63 -8.78 -0.93
N VAL A 24 -15.18 -7.67 -1.44
CA VAL A 24 -16.37 -7.68 -2.29
C VAL A 24 -16.13 -8.49 -3.58
N ILE A 25 -14.98 -8.30 -4.23
CA ILE A 25 -14.63 -9.04 -5.45
C ILE A 25 -14.54 -10.55 -5.17
N PHE A 26 -13.86 -10.94 -4.08
CA PHE A 26 -13.73 -12.35 -3.70
C PHE A 26 -15.05 -12.96 -3.25
N ASP A 27 -15.89 -12.21 -2.55
CA ASP A 27 -17.22 -12.64 -2.13
C ASP A 27 -18.11 -12.97 -3.34
N ILE A 28 -18.13 -12.09 -4.34
CA ILE A 28 -18.85 -12.32 -5.61
C ILE A 28 -18.29 -13.54 -6.34
N TYR A 29 -16.96 -13.65 -6.46
CA TYR A 29 -16.32 -14.78 -7.16
C TYR A 29 -16.56 -16.12 -6.45
N SER A 30 -16.68 -16.11 -5.12
CA SER A 30 -16.96 -17.28 -4.29
C SER A 30 -18.45 -17.53 -4.06
N ASN A 31 -19.36 -16.83 -4.76
CA ASN A 31 -20.82 -16.95 -4.59
C ASN A 31 -21.29 -16.80 -3.13
N GLY A 32 -20.65 -15.92 -2.35
CA GLY A 32 -21.00 -15.66 -0.95
C GLY A 32 -20.36 -16.61 0.08
N GLU A 33 -19.53 -17.58 -0.33
CA GLU A 33 -18.83 -18.49 0.59
C GLU A 33 -17.50 -17.92 1.10
N PHE A 34 -17.33 -16.60 1.13
CA PHE A 34 -16.09 -15.92 1.55
C PHE A 34 -15.89 -15.91 3.08
N VAL A 35 -16.03 -17.07 3.73
CA VAL A 35 -15.78 -17.26 5.16
C VAL A 35 -14.63 -18.25 5.34
N ARG A 36 -13.41 -17.71 5.47
CA ARG A 36 -12.27 -18.50 5.93
C ARG A 36 -12.41 -18.75 7.43
N GLY A 37 -12.65 -20.00 7.83
CA GLY A 37 -12.65 -20.42 9.24
C GLY A 37 -11.35 -20.06 9.97
N GLY A 38 -11.38 -20.04 11.31
CA GLY A 38 -10.19 -19.78 12.13
C GLY A 38 -9.73 -18.31 12.14
N TYR A 39 -10.69 -17.38 12.28
CA TYR A 39 -10.46 -15.93 12.33
C TYR A 39 -9.79 -15.36 11.06
N GLY A 40 -10.05 -15.95 9.89
CA GLY A 40 -9.39 -15.56 8.64
C GLY A 40 -9.57 -14.08 8.30
N ILE A 41 -10.82 -13.59 8.33
CA ILE A 41 -11.12 -12.18 8.08
C ILE A 41 -10.46 -11.26 9.11
N THR A 42 -10.53 -11.61 10.40
CA THR A 42 -9.88 -10.82 11.47
C THR A 42 -8.39 -10.66 11.25
N LYS A 43 -7.69 -11.76 10.89
CA LYS A 43 -6.26 -11.72 10.57
C LYS A 43 -5.97 -10.80 9.38
N MET A 44 -6.80 -10.82 8.35
CA MET A 44 -6.65 -9.96 7.18
C MET A 44 -6.91 -8.47 7.47
N VAL A 45 -7.88 -8.16 8.34
CA VAL A 45 -8.14 -6.78 8.78
C VAL A 45 -6.93 -6.25 9.55
N ILE A 46 -6.42 -7.02 10.51
CA ILE A 46 -5.21 -6.65 11.28
C ILE A 46 -4.01 -6.51 10.33
N GLY A 47 -3.85 -7.42 9.39
CA GLY A 47 -2.81 -7.34 8.36
C GLY A 47 -2.90 -6.05 7.54
N THR A 48 -4.10 -5.68 7.10
CA THR A 48 -4.33 -4.42 6.38
C THR A 48 -3.90 -3.19 7.19
N MET A 49 -4.10 -3.21 8.51
CA MET A 49 -3.59 -2.13 9.38
C MET A 49 -2.06 -2.08 9.41
N PHE A 50 -1.39 -3.24 9.51
CA PHE A 50 0.08 -3.31 9.43
C PHE A 50 0.61 -2.80 8.09
N ILE A 51 -0.05 -3.13 6.98
CA ILE A 51 0.30 -2.62 5.64
C ILE A 51 0.17 -1.10 5.60
N GLY A 52 -0.94 -0.57 6.12
CA GLY A 52 -1.14 0.87 6.26
C GLY A 52 0.01 1.52 7.03
N LEU A 53 0.38 0.99 8.20
CA LEU A 53 1.54 1.48 8.97
C LEU A 53 2.86 1.38 8.19
N GLY A 54 3.07 0.27 7.49
CA GLY A 54 4.27 -0.02 6.72
C GLY A 54 4.53 0.96 5.58
N PHE A 55 3.49 1.55 4.99
CA PHE A 55 3.63 2.64 4.02
C PHE A 55 3.50 4.03 4.66
N GLY A 56 2.60 4.20 5.63
CA GLY A 56 2.32 5.49 6.27
C GLY A 56 3.46 6.07 7.08
N VAL A 57 4.18 5.25 7.86
CA VAL A 57 5.29 5.74 8.68
C VAL A 57 6.49 6.14 7.80
N PRO A 58 6.97 5.29 6.86
CA PRO A 58 8.11 5.65 6.03
C PRO A 58 7.86 6.79 5.05
N ALA A 59 6.60 7.12 4.73
CA ALA A 59 6.26 8.27 3.90
C ALA A 59 6.79 9.61 4.46
N LEU A 60 7.08 9.69 5.75
CA LEU A 60 7.72 10.85 6.38
C LEU A 60 9.12 11.15 5.83
N ILE A 61 9.79 10.17 5.23
CA ILE A 61 11.11 10.37 4.64
C ILE A 61 11.09 11.36 3.47
N TYR A 62 9.92 11.62 2.87
CA TYR A 62 9.77 12.60 1.81
C TYR A 62 10.00 14.04 2.26
N ASP A 63 9.89 14.33 3.55
CA ASP A 63 10.17 15.64 4.14
C ASP A 63 11.69 15.89 4.30
N ASN A 64 12.54 14.87 4.14
CA ASN A 64 13.99 15.02 4.31
C ASN A 64 14.66 15.56 3.03
N GLU A 65 14.97 16.86 3.02
CA GLU A 65 15.59 17.56 1.89
C GLU A 65 16.98 17.03 1.51
N ASN A 66 17.72 16.45 2.47
CA ASN A 66 19.07 15.92 2.22
C ASN A 66 19.08 14.64 1.37
N LEU A 67 17.92 13.98 1.22
CA LEU A 67 17.82 12.76 0.44
C LEU A 67 17.36 13.05 -0.99
N THR A 68 17.93 12.37 -1.98
CA THR A 68 17.40 12.39 -3.35
C THR A 68 16.04 11.71 -3.41
N LEU A 69 15.24 12.05 -4.43
CA LEU A 69 13.94 11.40 -4.65
C LEU A 69 14.07 9.87 -4.77
N GLY A 70 15.15 9.39 -5.41
CA GLY A 70 15.44 7.96 -5.53
C GLY A 70 15.62 7.29 -4.17
N MET A 71 16.41 7.87 -3.28
CA MET A 71 16.60 7.32 -1.92
C MET A 71 15.32 7.39 -1.08
N ARG A 72 14.56 8.48 -1.15
CA ARG A 72 13.25 8.60 -0.47
C ARG A 72 12.28 7.50 -0.94
N THR A 73 12.27 7.25 -2.25
CA THR A 73 11.46 6.20 -2.87
C THR A 73 11.91 4.82 -2.43
N LEU A 74 13.22 4.56 -2.44
CA LEU A 74 13.80 3.29 -2.03
C LEU A 74 13.42 2.94 -0.59
N PHE A 75 13.56 3.89 0.35
CA PHE A 75 13.21 3.63 1.74
C PHE A 75 11.70 3.46 1.95
N HIS A 76 10.87 4.33 1.36
CA HIS A 76 9.41 4.22 1.50
C HIS A 76 8.88 2.93 0.88
N MET A 77 9.23 2.66 -0.38
CA MET A 77 8.77 1.48 -1.10
C MET A 77 9.41 0.20 -0.55
N GLY A 78 10.69 0.25 -0.16
CA GLY A 78 11.40 -0.89 0.42
C GLY A 78 10.75 -1.35 1.72
N ILE A 79 10.52 -0.43 2.66
CA ILE A 79 9.89 -0.76 3.95
C ILE A 79 8.43 -1.18 3.73
N GLY A 80 7.66 -0.39 2.97
CA GLY A 80 6.24 -0.69 2.72
C GLY A 80 6.01 -2.02 2.02
N CYS A 81 6.76 -2.32 0.95
CA CYS A 81 6.66 -3.59 0.24
C CYS A 81 7.13 -4.77 1.11
N THR A 82 8.13 -4.58 1.98
CA THR A 82 8.56 -5.64 2.90
C THR A 82 7.44 -5.99 3.88
N VAL A 83 6.83 -4.98 4.51
CA VAL A 83 5.69 -5.18 5.42
C VAL A 83 4.50 -5.81 4.67
N LEU A 84 4.23 -5.36 3.44
CA LEU A 84 3.20 -5.94 2.57
C LEU A 84 3.39 -7.43 2.35
N LEU A 85 4.57 -7.85 1.88
CA LEU A 85 4.83 -9.25 1.54
C LEU A 85 4.83 -10.15 2.77
N ILE A 86 5.44 -9.72 3.88
CA ILE A 86 5.41 -10.47 5.14
C ILE A 86 3.97 -10.63 5.63
N THR A 87 3.20 -9.55 5.64
CA THR A 87 1.80 -9.57 6.07
C THR A 87 0.97 -10.49 5.18
N ALA A 88 1.09 -10.34 3.86
CA ALA A 88 0.36 -11.14 2.88
C ALA A 88 0.66 -12.64 3.00
N PHE A 89 1.90 -12.99 3.31
CA PHE A 89 2.28 -14.37 3.65
C PHE A 89 1.57 -14.83 4.92
N MET A 90 1.67 -14.07 6.03
CA MET A 90 1.11 -14.43 7.33
C MET A 90 -0.42 -14.58 7.33
N VAL A 91 -1.13 -13.75 6.57
CA VAL A 91 -2.60 -13.79 6.48
C VAL A 91 -3.10 -14.75 5.39
N GLY A 92 -2.20 -15.41 4.66
CA GLY A 92 -2.54 -16.43 3.68
C GLY A 92 -3.09 -15.87 2.36
N TRP A 93 -2.65 -14.68 1.93
CA TRP A 93 -2.93 -14.16 0.59
C TRP A 93 -2.01 -14.77 -0.47
N ILE A 94 -0.83 -15.24 -0.08
CA ILE A 94 0.12 -15.89 -0.99
C ILE A 94 -0.21 -17.39 -1.07
N PRO A 95 -0.61 -17.92 -2.24
CA PRO A 95 -1.08 -19.30 -2.39
C PRO A 95 0.10 -20.29 -2.53
N VAL A 96 0.87 -20.47 -1.46
CA VAL A 96 2.10 -21.29 -1.46
C VAL A 96 1.90 -22.76 -1.85
N LYS A 97 0.68 -23.28 -1.68
CA LYS A 97 0.32 -24.67 -2.02
C LYS A 97 -0.09 -24.85 -3.49
N ASN A 98 -0.31 -23.75 -4.22
CA ASN A 98 -0.84 -23.78 -5.59
C ASN A 98 0.28 -23.74 -6.65
N GLY A 99 1.52 -23.99 -6.25
CA GLY A 99 2.70 -24.00 -7.12
C GLY A 99 3.38 -22.63 -7.28
N LEU A 100 4.57 -22.66 -7.87
CA LEU A 100 5.46 -21.50 -8.00
C LEU A 100 4.82 -20.34 -8.77
N TRP A 101 4.11 -20.64 -9.86
CA TRP A 101 3.50 -19.61 -10.71
C TRP A 101 2.41 -18.82 -10.00
N ALA A 102 1.55 -19.48 -9.22
CA ALA A 102 0.51 -18.82 -8.43
C ALA A 102 1.11 -17.95 -7.31
N MET A 103 2.20 -18.41 -6.70
CA MET A 103 2.94 -17.62 -5.71
C MET A 103 3.57 -16.37 -6.33
N MET A 104 4.25 -16.52 -7.47
CA MET A 104 4.90 -15.40 -8.16
C MET A 104 3.88 -14.39 -8.68
N SER A 105 2.75 -14.83 -9.23
CA SER A 105 1.70 -13.91 -9.71
C SER A 105 1.08 -13.11 -8.56
N ALA A 106 0.87 -13.73 -7.39
CA ALA A 106 0.36 -13.05 -6.20
C ALA A 106 1.35 -12.00 -5.67
N ILE A 107 2.66 -12.30 -5.66
CA ILE A 107 3.71 -11.36 -5.23
C ILE A 107 3.81 -10.19 -6.21
N ILE A 108 3.91 -10.49 -7.51
CA ILE A 108 4.01 -9.48 -8.58
C ILE A 108 2.77 -8.59 -8.56
N GLY A 109 1.57 -9.16 -8.44
CA GLY A 109 0.32 -8.39 -8.39
C GLY A 109 0.28 -7.38 -7.24
N GLN A 110 0.72 -7.79 -6.04
CA GLN A 110 0.79 -6.89 -4.88
C GLN A 110 1.80 -5.75 -5.08
N LEU A 111 2.99 -6.07 -5.59
CA LEU A 111 4.00 -5.06 -5.90
C LEU A 111 3.50 -4.09 -6.97
N LEU A 112 2.87 -4.59 -8.04
CA LEU A 112 2.30 -3.76 -9.09
C LEU A 112 1.25 -2.79 -8.54
N VAL A 113 0.36 -3.23 -7.66
CA VAL A 113 -0.62 -2.35 -7.01
C VAL A 113 0.08 -1.28 -6.18
N ALA A 114 1.05 -1.65 -5.33
CA ALA A 114 1.78 -0.71 -4.49
C ALA A 114 2.52 0.35 -5.32
N PHE A 115 3.26 -0.07 -6.35
CA PHE A 115 3.98 0.84 -7.25
C PHE A 115 3.03 1.70 -8.08
N SER A 116 1.87 1.18 -8.50
CA SER A 116 0.86 1.96 -9.24
C SER A 116 0.29 3.09 -8.39
N ILE A 117 -0.07 2.79 -7.13
CA ILE A 117 -0.56 3.80 -6.18
C ILE A 117 0.50 4.89 -5.96
N TRP A 118 1.74 4.48 -5.66
CA TRP A 118 2.85 5.41 -5.48
C TRP A 118 3.05 6.30 -6.71
N PHE A 119 3.04 5.70 -7.91
CA PHE A 119 3.26 6.42 -9.16
C PHE A 119 2.15 7.45 -9.44
N ILE A 120 0.88 7.12 -9.14
CA ILE A 120 -0.23 8.06 -9.25
C ILE A 120 -0.01 9.27 -8.32
N PHE A 121 0.36 9.04 -7.06
CA PHE A 121 0.68 10.11 -6.12
C PHE A 121 1.89 10.93 -6.56
N TYR A 122 2.92 10.29 -7.09
CA TYR A 122 4.09 10.97 -7.65
C TYR A 122 3.68 11.93 -8.79
N LEU A 123 2.90 11.45 -9.75
CA LEU A 123 2.42 12.29 -10.86
C LEU A 123 1.55 13.44 -10.38
N HIS A 124 0.65 13.19 -9.41
CA HIS A 124 -0.20 14.23 -8.82
C HIS A 124 0.64 15.34 -8.17
N ASN A 125 1.58 14.96 -7.30
CA ASN A 125 2.43 15.91 -6.58
C ASN A 125 3.37 16.66 -7.52
N ARG A 126 3.92 15.99 -8.55
CA ARG A 126 4.74 16.64 -9.58
C ARG A 126 3.95 17.71 -10.35
N ARG A 127 2.69 17.43 -10.70
CA ARG A 127 1.80 18.40 -11.35
C ARG A 127 1.49 19.58 -10.42
N LEU A 128 1.23 19.30 -9.13
CA LEU A 128 0.96 20.34 -8.14
C LEU A 128 2.15 21.28 -7.95
N ALA A 129 3.36 20.74 -7.81
CA ALA A 129 4.60 21.51 -7.69
C ALA A 129 4.82 22.40 -8.92
N LYS A 130 4.60 21.87 -10.13
CA LYS A 130 4.70 22.66 -11.37
C LYS A 130 3.71 23.83 -11.38
N LYS A 131 2.45 23.59 -11.02
CA LYS A 131 1.42 24.64 -10.93
C LYS A 131 1.76 25.71 -9.89
N MET A 132 2.34 25.33 -8.75
CA MET A 132 2.79 26.27 -7.72
C MET A 132 3.93 27.16 -8.25
N ASN A 133 4.93 26.57 -8.90
CA ASN A 133 6.04 27.31 -9.49
C ASN A 133 5.58 28.29 -10.59
N GLU A 134 4.60 27.90 -11.41
CA GLU A 134 4.00 28.78 -12.43
C GLU A 134 3.24 29.96 -11.82
N ARG A 135 2.57 29.78 -10.67
CA ARG A 135 1.90 30.87 -9.95
C ARG A 135 2.88 31.85 -9.32
N ILE A 136 3.95 31.34 -8.71
CA ILE A 136 4.99 32.19 -8.11
C ILE A 136 5.67 33.07 -9.17
N LYS A 137 5.90 32.55 -10.39
CA LYS A 137 6.46 33.34 -11.51
C LYS A 137 5.54 34.44 -12.05
N LYS A 138 4.24 34.39 -11.72
CA LYS A 138 3.23 35.36 -12.16
C LYS A 138 2.94 36.43 -11.10
N LEU A 139 3.50 36.28 -9.90
CA LEU A 139 3.52 37.29 -8.83
C LEU A 139 4.78 38.14 -9.00
#